data_AF-A0A7C5ZNF9-F1
#
_entry.id   AF-A0A7C5ZNF9-F1
#
_cell.length_a   1.000
_cell.length_b   1.000
_cell.length_c   1.000
_cell.angle_alpha   90.00
_cell.angle_beta   90.00
_cell.angle_gamma   90.00
#
_symmetry.space_group_name_H-M   'P 1'
#
loop_
_entity.id
_entity.type
_entity.pdbx_description
1 polymer ?
#
loop_
_entity_poly.entity_id
_entity_poly.type
_entity_poly.pdbx_seq_one_letter_code
_entity_poly.pdbx_strand_id
1 'polypeptide(L)' 'MKIESVPNITEGRNLKLIQKITKELKKIKKLEIKDIHTDYDHNRSVFTLVGPPSSVFKSIFT' A
#
# COMPACT_ATOMS: atom_id res chain seq x y z
N MET A 1 -11.16 7.52 -15.10
CA MET A 1 -11.64 6.53 -14.12
C MET A 1 -10.53 6.25 -13.11
N LYS A 2 -10.83 6.31 -11.81
CA LYS A 2 -9.94 5.84 -10.75
C LYS A 2 -10.52 4.56 -10.17
N ILE A 3 -9.67 3.65 -9.72
CA ILE A 3 -10.05 2.46 -8.97
C ILE A 3 -9.33 2.48 -7.63
N GLU A 4 -9.87 1.72 -6.68
CA GLU A 4 -9.28 1.48 -5.37
C GLU A 4 -8.83 0.02 -5.27
N SER A 5 -7.71 -0.21 -4.61
CA SER A 5 -7.28 -1.53 -4.15
C SER A 5 -6.84 -1.42 -2.69
N VAL A 6 -7.17 -2.45 -1.91
CA VAL A 6 -6.91 -2.50 -0.47
C VAL A 6 -6.01 -3.71 -0.16
N PRO A 7 -4.75 -3.74 -0.65
CA PRO A 7 -3.86 -4.86 -0.38
C PRO A 7 -3.58 -5.01 1.13
N ASN A 8 -3.61 -6.26 1.56
CA ASN A 8 -3.32 -6.67 2.92
C ASN A 8 -1.98 -7.40 2.95
N ILE A 9 -1.09 -6.95 3.82
CA ILE A 9 0.25 -7.53 3.99
C ILE A 9 0.33 -8.12 5.39
N THR A 10 0.79 -9.38 5.52
CA THR A 10 1.05 -10.06 6.80
C THR A 10 2.33 -9.53 7.47
N GLU A 11 2.36 -8.22 7.71
CA GLU A 11 3.39 -7.53 8.48
C GLU A 11 2.74 -6.34 9.17
N GLY A 12 2.69 -6.37 10.51
CA GLY A 12 2.12 -5.29 11.33
C GLY A 12 3.07 -4.77 12.42
N ARG A 13 4.30 -5.31 12.51
CA ARG A 13 5.21 -5.09 13.64
C ARG A 13 6.49 -4.39 13.20
N ASN A 14 7.02 -4.74 12.04
CA ASN A 14 8.20 -4.14 11.46
C ASN A 14 7.85 -2.83 10.73
N LEU A 15 7.74 -1.75 11.50
CA LEU A 15 7.45 -0.41 10.98
C LEU A 15 8.50 0.07 9.95
N LYS A 16 9.76 -0.37 10.05
CA LYS A 16 10.80 -0.04 9.06
C LYS A 16 10.52 -0.68 7.70
N LEU A 17 10.03 -1.92 7.69
CA LEU A 17 9.62 -2.62 6.47
C LEU A 17 8.38 -1.95 5.85
N ILE A 18 7.37 -1.64 6.66
CA ILE A 18 6.15 -0.93 6.21
C ILE A 18 6.53 0.41 5.57
N GLN A 19 7.40 1.20 6.22
CA GLN A 19 7.89 2.47 5.68
C GLN A 19 8.67 2.30 4.37
N LYS A 20 9.45 1.22 4.22
CA LYS A 20 10.15 0.90 2.97
C LYS A 20 9.14 0.64 1.84
N ILE A 21 8.10 -0.14 2.09
CA ILE A 21 7.01 -0.40 1.14
C ILE A 21 6.32 0.92 0.75
N THR A 22 5.95 1.75 1.72
CA THR A 22 5.35 3.07 1.46
C THR A 22 6.24 3.94 0.56
N LYS A 23 7.56 3.94 0.77
CA LYS A 23 8.50 4.71 -0.05
C LYS A 23 8.57 4.22 -1.50
N GLU A 24 8.51 2.91 -1.73
CA GLU A 24 8.47 2.36 -3.09
C GLU A 24 7.14 2.68 -3.79
N LEU A 25 6.02 2.53 -3.09
CA LEU A 25 4.69 2.88 -3.62
C LEU A 25 4.59 4.36 -4.02
N LYS A 26 5.21 5.26 -3.26
CA LYS A 26 5.27 6.71 -3.58
C LYS A 26 6.02 7.03 -4.89
N LYS A 27 6.83 6.12 -5.41
CA LYS A 27 7.51 6.30 -6.72
C LYS A 27 6.58 6.03 -7.90
N ILE A 28 5.42 5.41 -7.67
CA ILE A 28 4.46 5.08 -8.73
C ILE A 28 3.66 6.32 -9.10
N LYS A 29 3.89 6.83 -10.31
CA LYS A 29 3.20 8.00 -10.84
C LYS A 29 1.67 7.79 -10.85
N LYS A 30 0.94 8.80 -10.38
CA LYS A 30 -0.55 8.82 -10.27
C LYS A 30 -1.15 7.78 -9.33
N LEU A 31 -0.35 7.16 -8.46
CA LEU A 31 -0.86 6.38 -7.33
C LEU A 31 -1.01 7.30 -6.11
N GLU A 32 -2.16 7.25 -5.46
CA GLU A 32 -2.43 7.92 -4.20
C GLU A 32 -2.51 6.86 -3.09
N ILE A 33 -1.75 7.03 -2.01
CA ILE A 33 -1.91 6.25 -0.79
C ILE A 33 -2.87 7.03 0.10
N LYS A 34 -4.10 6.54 0.26
CA LYS A 34 -5.16 7.19 1.05
C LYS A 34 -5.03 6.91 2.54
N ASP A 35 -4.68 5.68 2.89
CA ASP A 35 -4.49 5.26 4.26
C ASP A 35 -3.48 4.11 4.33
N ILE A 36 -2.82 4.00 5.48
CA ILE A 36 -2.02 2.85 5.88
C ILE A 36 -2.40 2.53 7.33
N HIS A 37 -3.18 1.48 7.51
CA HIS A 37 -3.55 0.99 8.82
C HIS A 37 -2.66 -0.20 9.20
N THR A 38 -1.93 -0.07 10.30
CA THR A 38 -1.06 -1.12 10.82
C THR A 38 -1.65 -1.65 12.14
N ASP A 39 -1.76 -2.96 12.22
CA ASP A 39 -2.37 -3.70 13.34
C ASP A 39 -1.32 -4.67 13.90
N TYR A 40 -0.74 -4.28 15.04
CA TYR A 40 0.38 -4.98 15.67
C TYR A 40 -0.03 -6.38 16.17
N ASP A 41 -1.22 -6.47 16.77
CA ASP A 41 -1.73 -7.69 17.40
C ASP A 41 -1.98 -8.78 16.35
N HIS A 42 -2.59 -8.42 15.22
CA HIS A 42 -2.86 -9.34 14.12
C HIS A 42 -1.68 -9.49 13.13
N ASN A 43 -0.57 -8.79 13.35
CA ASN A 43 0.59 -8.74 12.45
C ASN A 43 0.21 -8.48 10.99
N ARG A 44 -0.58 -7.43 10.75
CA ARG A 44 -1.01 -7.04 9.41
C ARG A 44 -0.93 -5.54 9.18
N SER A 45 -0.78 -5.17 7.91
CA SER A 45 -0.94 -3.80 7.44
C SER A 45 -1.85 -3.76 6.23
N VAL A 46 -2.77 -2.81 6.22
CA VAL A 46 -3.74 -2.57 5.16
C VAL A 46 -3.40 -1.24 4.50
N PHE A 47 -3.16 -1.27 3.20
CA PHE A 47 -2.88 -0.07 2.42
C PHE A 47 -4.10 0.25 1.56
N THR A 48 -4.60 1.47 1.61
CA THR A 48 -5.67 1.93 0.71
C THR A 48 -5.04 2.70 -0.45
N LEU A 49 -5.05 2.13 -1.65
CA LEU A 49 -4.40 2.65 -2.83
C LEU A 49 -5.43 3.07 -3.88
N VAL A 50 -5.36 4.31 -4.35
CA VAL A 50 -6.30 4.87 -5.34
C VAL A 50 -5.53 5.42 -6.54
N GLY A 51 -6.00 5.11 -7.76
CA GLY A 51 -5.38 5.64 -8.97
C GLY A 51 -5.97 5.08 -10.25
N PRO A 52 -5.41 5.41 -11.43
CA PRO A 52 -5.73 4.73 -12.67
C PRO A 52 -5.45 3.22 -12.57
N PRO A 53 -6.19 2.36 -13.28
CA PRO A 53 -6.00 0.91 -13.22
C PRO A 53 -4.56 0.44 -13.41
N SER A 54 -3.80 1.07 -14.31
CA SER A 54 -2.40 0.73 -14.56
C SER A 54 -1.47 1.06 -13.39
N SER A 55 -1.69 2.19 -12.70
CA SER A 55 -0.91 2.57 -11.51
C SER A 55 -1.20 1.65 -10.34
N VAL A 56 -2.48 1.34 -10.10
CA VAL A 56 -2.92 0.43 -9.03
C VAL A 56 -2.42 -1.00 -9.31
N PHE A 57 -2.53 -1.49 -10.54
CA PHE A 57 -1.97 -2.79 -10.91
C PHE A 57 -0.46 -2.86 -10.65
N LYS A 58 0.30 -1.83 -11.07
CA LYS A 58 1.74 -1.77 -10.82
C LYS A 58 2.08 -1.81 -9.32
N SER A 59 1.27 -1.18 -8.47
CA SER A 59 1.50 -1.19 -7.02
C SER A 59 1.36 -2.55 -6.34
N ILE A 60 0.65 -3.50 -6.95
CA ILE A 60 0.51 -4.85 -6.38
C ILE A 60 1.77 -5.71 -6.59
N PHE A 61 2.57 -5.38 -7.61
CA PHE A 61 3.76 -6.16 -8.01
C PHE A 61 5.08 -5.40 -7.85
N THR A 62 5.07 -4.25 -7.17
CA THR A 62 6.28 -3.47 -6.84
C THR A 62 6.75 -3.83 -5.44
#